data_AF-A0A7K2N2U3-F1
#
_entry.id   AF-A0A7K2N2U3-F1
#
_cell.length_a   1.000
_cell.length_b   1.000
_cell.length_c   1.000
_cell.angle_alpha   90.00
_cell.angle_beta   90.00
_cell.angle_gamma   90.00
#
_symmetry.space_group_name_H-M   'P 1'
#
loop_
_entity.id
_entity.type
_entity.pdbx_description
1 polymer ?
#
loop_
_entity_poly.entity_id
_entity_poly.type
_entity_poly.pdbx_seq_one_letter_code
_entity_poly.pdbx_strand_id
1 'polypeptide(L)'
;LRAAHPDETPGQINHRLTATAYPADVPQLDAYAAVTTVLDDADAAAPARTEAEPVTVRDTAAADRVADRAIVFVLLGTAGVLAVLWAVVALPRARARGWRPADPARD
;
A
#
# COMPACT_ATOMS: atom_id res chain seq x y z
N LEU A 1 28.38 5.22 9.87
CA LEU A 1 29.24 6.21 9.17
C LEU A 1 30.65 6.29 9.74
N ARG A 2 30.87 6.70 11.00
CA ARG A 2 32.24 6.96 11.50
C ARG A 2 33.21 5.78 11.39
N ALA A 3 32.73 4.56 11.60
CA ALA A 3 33.54 3.36 11.43
C ALA A 3 33.80 2.99 9.96
N ALA A 4 32.91 3.37 9.04
CA ALA A 4 33.00 3.07 7.60
C ALA A 4 33.77 4.15 6.81
N HIS A 5 33.70 5.41 7.26
CA HIS A 5 34.41 6.56 6.71
C HIS A 5 35.16 7.30 7.84
N PRO A 6 36.27 6.74 8.32
CA PRO A 6 36.99 7.28 9.47
C PRO A 6 37.69 8.62 9.18
N ASP A 7 37.92 8.96 7.91
CA ASP A 7 38.65 10.17 7.51
C ASP A 7 37.72 11.37 7.25
N GLU A 8 36.40 11.16 7.20
CA GLU A 8 35.42 12.23 6.99
C GLU A 8 35.31 13.14 8.22
N THR A 9 35.21 14.44 8.01
CA THR A 9 34.93 15.42 9.06
C THR A 9 33.46 15.34 9.51
N PRO A 10 33.11 15.87 10.70
CA PRO A 10 31.71 15.91 11.16
C PRO A 10 30.75 16.61 10.17
N GLY A 11 31.23 17.65 9.48
CA GLY A 11 30.46 18.34 8.44
C GLY A 11 30.18 17.45 7.23
N GLN A 12 31.17 16.68 6.78
CA GLN A 12 31.03 15.70 5.69
C GLN A 12 30.08 14.56 6.08
N ILE A 13 30.14 14.09 7.33
CA ILE A 13 29.22 13.07 7.86
C ILE A 13 27.77 13.57 7.84
N ASN A 14 27.52 14.80 8.31
CA ASN A 14 26.17 15.39 8.29
C ASN A 14 25.66 15.55 6.86
N HIS A 15 26.51 16.02 5.95
CA HIS A 15 26.16 16.17 4.53
C HIS A 15 25.82 14.82 3.90
N ARG A 16 26.64 13.79 4.10
CA ARG A 16 26.39 12.43 3.59
C ARG A 16 25.05 11.88 4.10
N LEU A 17 24.77 12.03 5.40
CA LEU A 17 23.50 11.58 5.99
C LEU A 17 22.27 12.25 5.39
N THR A 18 22.33 13.56 5.12
CA THR A 18 21.19 14.30 4.56
C THR A 18 21.07 14.12 3.05
N ALA A 19 22.19 14.01 2.33
CA ALA A 19 22.20 13.81 0.88
C ALA A 19 21.68 12.43 0.46
N THR A 20 21.85 11.41 1.31
CA THR A 20 21.38 10.04 1.07
C THR A 20 20.09 9.71 1.82
N ALA A 21 19.41 10.73 2.38
CA ALA A 21 18.15 10.54 3.08
C ALA A 21 17.04 10.11 2.12
N TYR A 22 16.12 9.28 2.61
CA TYR A 22 14.97 8.86 1.83
C TYR A 22 14.01 10.06 1.60
N PRO A 23 13.53 10.28 0.36
CA PRO A 23 12.62 11.37 0.05
C PRO A 23 11.25 11.11 0.68
N ALA A 24 10.85 11.98 1.60
CA ALA A 24 9.55 12.04 2.24
C ALA A 24 9.28 13.49 2.70
N ASP A 25 8.04 13.80 3.11
CA ASP A 25 7.67 15.15 3.61
C ASP A 25 8.62 15.67 4.71
N VAL A 26 9.13 14.75 5.53
CA VAL A 26 10.27 14.96 6.41
C VAL A 26 11.35 13.95 5.99
N PRO A 27 12.52 14.39 5.49
CA PRO A 27 13.58 13.49 5.04
C PRO A 27 14.01 12.51 6.14
N GLN A 28 13.96 11.21 5.85
CA GLN A 28 14.32 10.17 6.80
C GLN A 28 15.76 9.72 6.56
N LEU A 29 16.59 9.74 7.60
CA LEU A 29 17.98 9.30 7.51
C LEU A 29 18.06 7.79 7.26
N ASP A 30 18.69 7.41 6.16
CA ASP A 30 18.97 6.01 5.83
C ASP A 30 20.46 5.70 6.05
N ALA A 31 20.76 5.01 7.15
CA ALA A 31 22.13 4.63 7.51
C ALA A 31 22.74 3.63 6.52
N TYR A 32 21.93 2.81 5.87
CA TYR A 32 22.40 1.86 4.87
C TYR A 32 22.78 2.61 3.59
N ALA A 33 21.86 3.44 3.07
CA ALA A 33 22.15 4.28 1.90
C ALA A 33 23.39 5.14 2.14
N ALA A 34 23.53 5.76 3.31
CA ALA A 34 24.68 6.60 3.65
C ALA A 34 26.02 5.84 3.62
N VAL A 35 26.03 4.53 3.90
CA VAL A 35 27.26 3.71 3.88
C VAL A 35 27.52 3.12 2.49
N THR A 36 26.48 2.73 1.76
CA THR A 36 26.65 1.99 0.50
C THR A 36 26.68 2.88 -0.73
N THR A 37 26.18 4.10 -0.64
CA THR A 37 26.21 5.04 -1.76
C THR A 37 27.59 5.68 -1.87
N VAL A 38 28.13 5.61 -3.10
CA VAL A 38 29.32 6.35 -3.48
C VAL A 38 28.84 7.73 -3.89
N LEU A 39 28.97 8.70 -2.98
CA LEU A 39 28.82 10.12 -3.29
C LEU A 39 30.14 10.59 -3.90
N ASP A 40 30.09 11.14 -5.11
CA ASP A 40 31.25 11.81 -5.71
C ASP A 40 31.34 13.24 -5.14
N ASP A 41 32.53 13.86 -5.14
CA ASP A 41 32.71 15.21 -4.56
C ASP A 41 31.84 16.27 -5.29
N ALA A 42 31.42 15.99 -6.53
CA ALA A 42 30.50 16.82 -7.30
C ALA A 42 29.05 16.79 -6.78
N ASP A 43 28.64 15.73 -6.08
CA ASP A 43 27.33 15.62 -5.43
C ASP A 43 27.25 16.46 -4.15
N ALA A 44 28.41 16.94 -3.63
CA ALA A 44 28.47 17.76 -2.42
C ALA A 44 27.76 19.11 -2.52
N ALA A 45 27.51 19.58 -3.75
CA ALA A 45 26.84 20.85 -4.05
C ALA A 45 25.44 20.67 -4.66
N ALA A 46 24.98 19.43 -4.87
CA ALA A 46 23.68 19.22 -5.48
C ALA A 46 22.58 19.58 -4.46
N PRO A 47 21.69 20.55 -4.76
CA PRO A 47 20.51 20.75 -3.93
C PRO A 47 19.76 19.42 -3.86
N ALA A 48 19.22 19.10 -2.68
CA ALA A 48 18.34 17.96 -2.49
C ALA A 48 17.41 17.89 -3.70
N ARG A 49 17.48 16.79 -4.46
CA ARG A 49 16.66 16.57 -5.66
C ARG A 49 15.19 16.54 -5.21
N THR A 50 14.61 17.73 -5.08
CA THR A 50 13.19 17.93 -4.89
C THR A 50 12.56 17.46 -6.19
N GLU A 51 11.81 16.36 -6.05
CA GLU A 51 10.99 15.76 -7.10
C GLU A 51 11.84 15.25 -8.28
N ALA A 52 12.27 13.99 -8.19
CA ALA A 52 12.63 13.23 -9.38
C ALA A 52 11.48 13.34 -10.39
N GLU A 53 11.79 13.81 -11.60
CA GLU A 53 10.87 13.88 -12.74
C GLU A 53 10.02 12.60 -12.76
N PRO A 54 8.67 12.69 -12.79
CA PRO A 54 7.81 11.53 -12.69
C PRO A 54 8.15 10.52 -13.79
N VAL A 55 8.67 9.36 -13.39
CA VAL A 55 9.02 8.28 -14.31
C VAL A 55 7.73 7.74 -14.91
N THR A 56 7.59 7.84 -16.24
CA THR A 56 6.44 7.33 -16.96
C THR A 56 6.50 5.80 -16.99
N VAL A 57 5.69 5.19 -16.13
CA VAL A 57 5.41 3.75 -16.17
C VAL A 57 4.35 3.42 -17.22
N ARG A 58 4.35 2.18 -17.69
CA ARG A 58 3.38 1.67 -18.67
C ARG A 58 1.96 1.84 -18.12
N ASP A 59 1.07 2.37 -18.95
CA ASP A 59 -0.34 2.51 -18.62
C ASP A 59 -1.00 1.13 -18.38
N THR A 60 -1.48 0.91 -17.16
CA THR A 60 -2.19 -0.30 -16.72
C THR A 60 -3.70 -0.12 -16.60
N ALA A 61 -4.24 1.06 -16.91
CA ALA A 61 -5.64 1.40 -16.65
C ALA A 61 -6.66 0.42 -17.28
N ALA A 62 -6.30 -0.18 -18.42
CA ALA A 62 -7.13 -1.21 -19.04
C ALA A 62 -7.15 -2.52 -18.24
N ALA A 63 -6.01 -2.95 -17.69
CA ALA A 63 -5.91 -4.14 -16.85
C ALA A 63 -6.62 -3.93 -15.51
N ASP A 64 -6.45 -2.76 -14.91
CA ASP A 64 -7.06 -2.39 -13.63
C ASP A 64 -8.60 -2.42 -13.74
N ARG A 65 -9.17 -1.85 -14.82
CA ARG A 65 -10.62 -1.91 -15.06
C ARG A 65 -11.16 -3.34 -15.21
N VAL A 66 -10.39 -4.26 -15.80
CA VAL A 66 -10.80 -5.66 -15.93
C VAL A 66 -10.75 -6.37 -14.58
N ALA A 67 -9.70 -6.12 -13.79
CA ALA A 67 -9.57 -6.67 -12.45
C ALA A 67 -10.70 -6.20 -11.52
N ASP A 68 -11.03 -4.90 -11.53
CA ASP A 68 -12.13 -4.34 -10.74
C ASP A 68 -13.47 -5.02 -11.05
N ARG A 69 -13.78 -5.19 -12.34
CA ARG A 69 -15.02 -5.86 -12.75
C ARG A 69 -15.05 -7.33 -12.33
N ALA A 70 -13.92 -8.02 -12.40
CA ALA A 70 -13.81 -9.40 -11.93
C ALA A 70 -14.05 -9.49 -10.41
N ILE A 71 -13.49 -8.57 -9.63
CA ILE A 71 -13.69 -8.50 -8.17
C ILE A 71 -15.18 -8.34 -7.84
N VAL A 72 -15.90 -7.45 -8.55
CA VAL A 72 -17.34 -7.27 -8.33
C VAL A 72 -18.10 -8.58 -8.55
N PHE A 73 -17.80 -9.35 -9.60
CA PHE A 73 -18.46 -10.63 -9.83
C PHE A 73 -18.11 -11.68 -8.77
N VAL A 74 -16.85 -11.73 -8.32
CA VAL A 74 -16.44 -12.64 -7.24
C VAL A 74 -17.15 -12.29 -5.94
N LEU A 75 -17.23 -11.02 -5.58
CA LEU A 75 -17.96 -10.56 -4.41
C LEU A 75 -19.44 -10.91 -4.49
N LEU A 76 -20.08 -10.64 -5.64
CA LEU A 76 -21.49 -10.94 -5.85
C LEU A 76 -21.77 -12.46 -5.78
N GLY A 77 -20.93 -13.26 -6.41
CA GLY A 77 -21.02 -14.72 -6.38
C GLY A 77 -20.84 -15.27 -4.96
N THR A 78 -19.80 -14.79 -4.26
CA THR A 78 -19.51 -15.21 -2.88
C THR A 78 -20.63 -14.83 -1.92
N ALA A 79 -21.14 -13.60 -2.03
CA ALA A 79 -22.29 -13.15 -1.24
C ALA A 79 -23.55 -13.98 -1.51
N GLY A 80 -23.81 -14.33 -2.77
CA GLY A 80 -24.92 -15.20 -3.15
C GLY A 80 -24.80 -16.60 -2.54
N VAL A 81 -23.63 -17.22 -2.63
CA VAL A 81 -23.36 -18.54 -2.01
C VAL A 81 -23.55 -18.46 -0.50
N LEU A 82 -23.00 -17.44 0.16
CA LEU A 82 -23.16 -17.24 1.61
C LEU A 82 -24.62 -17.02 2.00
N ALA A 83 -25.39 -16.28 1.22
CA ALA A 83 -26.82 -16.06 1.47
C ALA A 83 -27.62 -17.38 1.37
N VAL A 84 -27.31 -18.24 0.39
CA VAL A 84 -27.94 -19.55 0.24
C VAL A 84 -27.57 -20.47 1.41
N LEU A 85 -26.28 -20.55 1.76
CA LEU A 85 -25.81 -21.34 2.90
C LEU A 85 -26.46 -20.86 4.20
N TRP A 86 -26.51 -19.55 4.41
CA TRP A 86 -27.19 -18.95 5.55
C TRP A 86 -28.67 -19.31 5.55
N ALA A 87 -29.36 -19.21 4.41
CA ALA A 87 -30.77 -19.56 4.29
C ALA A 87 -31.02 -21.03 4.64
N VAL A 88 -30.23 -21.95 4.10
CA VAL A 88 -30.31 -23.39 4.40
C VAL A 88 -30.11 -23.67 5.89
N VAL A 89 -29.26 -22.90 6.58
CA VAL A 89 -28.93 -23.09 8.00
C VAL A 89 -29.94 -22.38 8.92
N ALA A 90 -30.40 -21.18 8.52
CA ALA A 90 -31.19 -20.27 9.32
C ALA A 90 -32.70 -20.51 9.17
N LEU A 91 -33.22 -20.81 7.97
CA LEU A 91 -34.65 -21.11 7.79
C LEU A 91 -35.14 -22.30 8.63
N PRO A 92 -34.48 -23.47 8.66
CA PRO A 92 -34.93 -24.57 9.50
C PRO A 92 -34.79 -24.24 10.98
N ARG A 93 -33.74 -23.50 11.39
CA ARG A 93 -33.58 -23.03 12.77
C ARG A 93 -34.64 -22.00 13.17
N ALA A 94 -35.03 -21.11 12.28
CA ALA A 94 -36.07 -20.12 12.49
C ALA A 94 -37.45 -20.79 12.57
N ARG A 95 -37.74 -21.75 11.67
CA ARG A 95 -38.95 -22.58 11.74
C ARG A 95 -39.02 -23.41 13.02
N ALA A 96 -37.92 -24.04 13.45
CA ALA A 96 -37.85 -24.77 14.71
C ALA A 96 -38.08 -23.86 15.93
N ARG A 97 -37.77 -22.57 15.82
CA ARG A 97 -38.06 -21.54 16.81
C ARG A 97 -39.45 -20.90 16.66
N GLY A 98 -40.33 -21.49 15.86
CA GLY A 98 -41.72 -21.03 15.71
C GLY A 98 -41.89 -19.78 14.86
N TRP A 99 -40.89 -19.39 14.07
CA TRP A 99 -41.01 -18.23 13.19
C TRP A 99 -42.04 -18.51 12.09
N ARG A 100 -43.21 -17.90 12.20
CA ARG A 100 -44.21 -17.83 11.13
C ARG A 100 -43.95 -16.54 10.33
N PRO A 101 -43.74 -16.62 9.01
CA PRO A 101 -43.71 -15.41 8.19
C PRO A 101 -45.06 -14.70 8.32
N ALA A 102 -45.04 -13.38 8.46
CA ALA A 102 -46.26 -12.58 8.44
C ALA A 102 -46.97 -12.84 7.10
N ASP A 103 -48.22 -13.29 7.17
CA ASP A 103 -49.05 -13.56 6.00
C ASP A 103 -49.47 -12.21 5.40
N PRO A 104 -48.97 -11.82 4.21
CA PRO A 104 -49.33 -10.55 3.60
C PRO A 104 -50.75 -10.57 2.98
N ALA A 105 -51.50 -11.68 3.09
CA ALA A 105 -52.82 -11.85 2.50
C ALA A 105 -54.01 -11.55 3.45
N ARG A 106 -53.78 -10.82 4.55
CA ARG A 106 -54.87 -10.20 5.33
C ARG A 106 -54.65 -8.69 5.43
N ASP A 107 -55.09 -8.00 4.39
CA ASP A 107 -55.67 -6.65 4.43
C ASP A 107 -56.92 -6.65 3.55
#